data_AF-A0A3M8C2H5-F1
#
_entry.id   AF-A0A3M8C2H5-F1
#
_cell.length_a   1.000
_cell.length_b   1.000
_cell.length_c   1.000
_cell.angle_alpha   90.00
_cell.angle_beta   90.00
_cell.angle_gamma   90.00
#
_symmetry.space_group_name_H-M   'P 1'
#
loop_
_entity.id
_entity.type
_entity.pdbx_description
1 polymer ?
#
loop_
_entity_poly.entity_id
_entity_poly.type
_entity_poly.pdbx_seq_one_letter_code
_entity_poly.pdbx_strand_id
1 'polypeptide(L)'
;MALVVQKYGGTSVASVDRIRKVAARILLTEEKHQHMVVVLSAMGNTTDTLKKMAAQLDEEPTGREWDMLASTGEQVSIALLAMALRQKGCDAISLTGWQAGIRTESTHSDARIEHIDPMPIRKHLDEGKVVVVAGHAPCVSRCRGLTL
;
A
#
# COMPACT_ATOMS: atom_id res chain seq x y z
N MET A 1 16.52 15.31 -11.23
CA MET A 1 16.14 14.18 -10.36
C MET A 1 15.00 13.43 -11.02
N ALA A 2 15.08 12.10 -11.14
CA ALA A 2 14.02 11.30 -11.76
C ALA A 2 13.18 10.61 -10.68
N LEU A 3 11.87 10.72 -10.77
CA LEU A 3 10.92 9.98 -9.95
C LEU A 3 10.74 8.58 -10.54
N VAL A 4 10.96 7.54 -9.73
CA VAL A 4 10.75 6.15 -10.13
C VAL A 4 9.58 5.58 -9.33
N VAL A 5 8.67 4.89 -10.03
CA VAL A 5 7.56 4.15 -9.43
C VAL A 5 7.74 2.66 -9.71
N GLN A 6 7.77 1.83 -8.67
CA GLN A 6 7.88 0.37 -8.80
C GLN A 6 6.66 -0.30 -8.18
N LYS A 7 6.04 -1.24 -8.90
CA LYS A 7 4.91 -2.04 -8.38
C LYS A 7 5.32 -3.49 -8.18
N TYR A 8 4.96 -4.06 -7.03
CA TYR A 8 5.17 -5.47 -6.73
C TYR A 8 3.83 -6.15 -6.43
N GLY A 9 3.58 -7.27 -7.12
CA GLY A 9 2.39 -8.10 -6.89
C GLY A 9 2.56 -9.02 -5.68
N GLY A 10 1.47 -9.66 -5.25
CA GLY A 10 1.47 -10.47 -4.03
C GLY A 10 2.48 -11.61 -4.03
N THR A 11 2.76 -12.23 -5.19
CA THR A 11 3.81 -13.25 -5.32
C THR A 11 5.19 -12.67 -5.03
N SER A 12 5.49 -11.43 -5.44
CA SER A 12 6.77 -10.77 -5.18
C SER A 12 7.02 -10.46 -3.71
N VAL A 13 5.96 -10.41 -2.89
CA VAL A 13 6.02 -10.11 -1.45
C VAL A 13 5.41 -11.23 -0.59
N ALA A 14 5.31 -12.46 -1.12
CA ALA A 14 4.63 -13.57 -0.47
C ALA A 14 5.28 -14.08 0.84
N SER A 15 6.50 -13.65 1.16
CA SER A 15 7.17 -13.99 2.41
C SER A 15 8.11 -12.87 2.85
N VAL A 16 8.51 -12.88 4.12
CA VAL A 16 9.49 -11.93 4.67
C VAL A 16 10.80 -11.96 3.89
N ASP A 17 11.27 -13.13 3.46
CA ASP A 17 12.49 -13.24 2.64
C ASP A 17 12.32 -12.63 1.25
N ARG A 18 11.14 -12.74 0.66
CA ARG A 18 10.84 -12.05 -0.61
C ARG A 18 10.78 -10.54 -0.41
N ILE A 19 10.19 -10.07 0.69
CA ILE A 19 10.18 -8.64 1.06
C ILE A 19 11.62 -8.12 1.22
N ARG A 20 12.51 -8.86 1.89
CA ARG A 20 13.93 -8.50 2.01
C ARG A 20 14.62 -8.40 0.65
N LYS A 21 14.33 -9.31 -0.28
CA LYS A 21 14.84 -9.27 -1.66
C LYS A 21 14.31 -8.06 -2.43
N VAL A 22 13.03 -7.72 -2.26
CA VAL A 22 12.41 -6.52 -2.84
C VAL A 22 13.07 -5.26 -2.28
N ALA A 23 13.23 -5.15 -0.96
CA ALA A 23 13.93 -4.04 -0.31
C ALA A 23 15.35 -3.86 -0.88
N ALA A 24 16.13 -4.93 -1.04
CA ALA A 24 17.45 -4.85 -1.64
C ALA A 24 17.44 -4.29 -3.08
N ARG A 25 16.43 -4.64 -3.90
CA ARG A 25 16.28 -4.10 -5.26
C ARG A 25 15.90 -2.62 -5.27
N ILE A 26 15.06 -2.22 -4.33
CA ILE A 26 14.64 -0.82 -4.17
C ILE A 26 15.86 0.04 -3.82
N LEU A 27 16.70 -0.39 -2.88
CA LEU A 27 17.93 0.33 -2.50
C LEU A 27 18.88 0.55 -3.68
N LEU A 28 19.12 -0.48 -4.48
CA LEU A 28 19.95 -0.36 -5.69
C LEU A 28 19.39 0.64 -6.71
N THR A 29 18.07 0.88 -6.68
CA THR A 29 17.42 1.85 -7.56
C THR A 29 17.41 3.23 -6.93
N GLU A 30 17.17 3.34 -5.63
CA GLU A 30 17.15 4.60 -4.87
C GLU A 30 18.54 5.26 -4.89
N GLU A 31 19.63 4.49 -4.75
CA GLU A 31 21.01 4.97 -4.90
C GLU A 31 21.25 5.68 -6.25
N LYS A 32 20.51 5.29 -7.30
CA LYS A 32 20.59 5.87 -8.65
C LYS A 32 19.57 7.00 -8.86
N HIS A 33 18.49 6.97 -8.11
CA HIS A 33 17.31 7.80 -8.30
C HIS A 33 16.77 8.26 -6.94
N GLN A 34 17.03 9.51 -6.58
CA GLN A 34 16.71 10.07 -5.26
C GLN A 34 15.22 10.11 -4.89
N HIS A 35 14.30 9.81 -5.80
CA HIS A 35 12.86 9.80 -5.51
C HIS A 35 12.22 8.48 -5.94
N MET A 36 11.77 7.72 -4.95
CA MET A 36 11.23 6.38 -5.12
C MET A 36 9.85 6.25 -4.48
N VAL A 37 8.89 5.77 -5.28
CA VAL A 37 7.57 5.36 -4.82
C VAL A 37 7.39 3.88 -5.13
N VAL A 38 6.95 3.09 -4.15
CA VAL A 38 6.75 1.65 -4.28
C VAL A 38 5.30 1.32 -4.00
N VAL A 39 4.64 0.59 -4.88
CA VAL A 39 3.24 0.17 -4.70
C VAL A 39 3.20 -1.34 -4.45
N LEU A 40 2.53 -1.77 -3.37
CA LEU A 40 2.41 -3.19 -3.01
C LEU A 40 0.96 -3.68 -3.04
N SER A 41 0.79 -4.92 -3.48
CA SER A 41 -0.41 -5.72 -3.22
C SER A 41 -0.24 -6.57 -1.95
N ALA A 42 -1.34 -7.15 -1.46
CA ALA A 42 -1.33 -8.05 -0.31
C ALA A 42 -0.36 -9.23 -0.50
N MET A 43 0.19 -9.74 0.61
CA MET A 43 1.19 -10.81 0.57
C MET A 43 0.61 -12.13 0.06
N GLY A 44 1.20 -12.73 -0.97
CA GLY A 44 0.86 -14.08 -1.42
C GLY A 44 -0.65 -14.24 -1.67
N ASN A 45 -1.26 -15.19 -0.96
CA ASN A 45 -2.69 -15.50 -1.05
C ASN A 45 -3.50 -14.89 0.11
N THR A 46 -2.97 -13.87 0.81
CA THR A 46 -3.64 -13.27 1.98
C THR A 46 -5.04 -12.77 1.63
N THR A 47 -5.26 -12.16 0.46
CA THR A 47 -6.59 -11.72 0.03
C THR A 47 -7.57 -12.90 -0.06
N ASP A 48 -7.14 -14.05 -0.57
CA ASP A 48 -7.98 -15.26 -0.65
C ASP A 48 -8.30 -15.80 0.74
N THR A 49 -7.34 -15.77 1.67
CA THR A 49 -7.57 -16.16 3.07
C THR A 49 -8.59 -15.26 3.73
N LEU A 50 -8.47 -13.94 3.56
CA LEU A 50 -9.44 -12.97 4.09
C LEU A 50 -10.84 -13.20 3.48
N LYS A 51 -10.91 -13.46 2.17
CA LYS A 51 -12.16 -13.77 1.48
C LYS A 51 -12.82 -15.03 2.04
N LYS A 52 -12.04 -16.09 2.27
CA LYS A 52 -12.53 -17.34 2.89
C LYS A 52 -13.00 -17.16 4.33
N MET A 53 -12.42 -16.21 5.07
CA MET A 53 -12.88 -15.88 6.41
C MET A 53 -14.21 -15.13 6.37
N ALA A 54 -14.33 -14.12 5.50
CA ALA A 54 -15.58 -13.38 5.31
C ALA A 54 -16.70 -14.30 4.79
N ALA A 55 -16.37 -15.24 3.90
CA ALA A 55 -17.28 -16.26 3.36
C ALA A 55 -17.94 -17.16 4.42
N GLN A 56 -17.38 -17.23 5.64
CA GLN A 56 -17.99 -17.98 6.76
C GLN A 56 -19.14 -17.19 7.42
N LEU A 57 -19.25 -15.88 7.16
CA LEU A 57 -20.28 -15.00 7.69
C LEU A 57 -21.30 -14.60 6.62
N ASP A 58 -20.85 -14.44 5.37
CA ASP A 58 -21.66 -14.02 4.22
C ASP A 58 -21.13 -14.74 2.98
N GLU A 59 -21.97 -15.47 2.24
CA GLU A 59 -21.56 -16.25 1.05
C GLU A 59 -20.93 -15.37 -0.05
N GLU A 60 -21.35 -14.11 -0.15
CA GLU A 60 -20.85 -13.15 -1.13
C GLU A 60 -20.29 -11.89 -0.44
N PRO A 61 -19.11 -11.98 0.21
CA PRO A 61 -18.56 -10.85 0.95
C PRO A 61 -18.27 -9.69 0.00
N THR A 62 -19.03 -8.61 0.15
CA THR A 62 -19.01 -7.43 -0.70
C THR A 62 -19.23 -6.15 0.12
N GLY A 63 -19.10 -5.00 -0.52
CA GLY A 63 -19.43 -3.73 0.09
C GLY A 63 -18.36 -3.22 1.07
N ARG A 64 -18.78 -2.31 1.96
CA ARG A 64 -17.88 -1.56 2.85
C ARG A 64 -17.00 -2.42 3.74
N GLU A 65 -17.57 -3.47 4.34
CA GLU A 65 -16.84 -4.29 5.31
C GLU A 65 -15.85 -5.25 4.62
N TRP A 66 -16.17 -5.70 3.41
CA TRP A 66 -15.19 -6.42 2.58
C TRP A 66 -14.01 -5.52 2.21
N ASP A 67 -14.29 -4.32 1.72
CA ASP A 67 -13.27 -3.32 1.39
C ASP A 67 -12.38 -3.02 2.61
N MET A 68 -12.98 -2.85 3.79
CA MET A 68 -12.26 -2.66 5.04
C MET A 68 -11.36 -3.85 5.37
N LEU A 69 -11.88 -5.08 5.28
CA LEU A 69 -11.13 -6.31 5.57
C LEU A 69 -9.99 -6.52 4.57
N ALA A 70 -10.26 -6.45 3.27
CA ALA A 70 -9.29 -6.66 2.20
C ALA A 70 -8.12 -5.68 2.30
N SER A 71 -8.38 -4.43 2.71
CA SER A 71 -7.36 -3.39 2.92
C SER A 71 -6.25 -3.82 3.88
N THR A 72 -6.59 -4.65 4.89
CA THR A 72 -5.66 -5.05 5.94
C THR A 72 -4.50 -5.89 5.38
N GLY A 73 -4.77 -6.72 4.36
CA GLY A 73 -3.75 -7.54 3.71
C GLY A 73 -2.64 -6.72 3.07
N GLU A 74 -2.99 -5.56 2.51
CA GLU A 74 -2.02 -4.66 1.92
C GLU A 74 -1.32 -3.79 2.95
N GLN A 75 -2.03 -3.34 3.98
CA GLN A 75 -1.45 -2.60 5.11
C GLN A 75 -0.29 -3.39 5.76
N VAL A 76 -0.47 -4.70 5.94
CA VAL A 76 0.59 -5.60 6.40
C VAL A 76 1.81 -5.55 5.47
N SER A 77 1.59 -5.65 4.15
CA SER A 77 2.68 -5.69 3.18
C SER A 77 3.50 -4.39 3.14
N ILE A 78 2.84 -3.23 3.15
CA ILE A 78 3.51 -1.91 3.09
C ILE A 78 4.28 -1.61 4.37
N ALA A 79 3.74 -2.00 5.53
CA ALA A 79 4.39 -1.83 6.81
C ALA A 79 5.67 -2.68 6.88
N LEU A 80 5.59 -3.97 6.50
CA LEU A 80 6.74 -4.87 6.51
C LEU A 80 7.84 -4.42 5.55
N LEU A 81 7.50 -3.91 4.36
CA LEU A 81 8.51 -3.38 3.45
C LEU A 81 9.17 -2.11 4.00
N ALA A 82 8.39 -1.17 4.55
CA ALA A 82 8.95 0.03 5.18
C ALA A 82 9.90 -0.31 6.33
N MET A 83 9.54 -1.30 7.17
CA MET A 83 10.43 -1.83 8.22
C MET A 83 11.72 -2.42 7.64
N ALA A 84 11.63 -3.21 6.57
CA ALA A 84 12.79 -3.83 5.92
C ALA A 84 13.74 -2.80 5.28
N LEU A 85 13.21 -1.72 4.71
CA LEU A 85 14.01 -0.61 4.18
C LEU A 85 14.72 0.14 5.31
N ARG A 86 13.99 0.47 6.38
CA ARG A 86 14.54 1.17 7.56
C ARG A 86 15.62 0.37 8.27
N GLN A 87 15.47 -0.95 8.37
CA GLN A 87 16.50 -1.84 8.91
C GLN A 87 17.82 -1.75 8.12
N LYS A 88 17.76 -1.41 6.83
CA LYS A 88 18.93 -1.27 5.95
C LYS A 88 19.45 0.18 5.87
N GLY A 89 18.97 1.08 6.73
CA GLY A 89 19.42 2.47 6.80
C GLY A 89 18.75 3.41 5.79
N CYS A 90 17.73 2.95 5.07
CA CYS A 90 16.96 3.78 4.15
C CYS A 90 15.67 4.23 4.84
N ASP A 91 15.47 5.54 4.97
CA ASP A 91 14.24 6.04 5.57
C ASP A 91 13.05 5.80 4.62
N ALA A 92 11.98 5.25 5.18
CA ALA A 92 10.83 4.82 4.40
C ALA A 92 9.54 4.99 5.18
N ILE A 93 8.47 5.34 4.47
CA ILE A 93 7.14 5.54 5.05
C ILE A 93 6.08 4.75 4.28
N SER A 94 5.24 4.02 5.02
CA SER A 94 4.10 3.32 4.46
C SER A 94 2.84 4.20 4.52
N LEU A 95 2.13 4.30 3.40
CA LEU A 95 0.88 5.04 3.27
C LEU A 95 -0.22 4.13 2.71
N THR A 96 -1.40 4.16 3.33
CA THR A 96 -2.62 3.68 2.69
C THR A 96 -3.03 4.61 1.54
N GLY A 97 -3.95 4.16 0.67
CA GLY A 97 -4.36 4.95 -0.50
C GLY A 97 -4.82 6.37 -0.17
N TRP A 98 -5.65 6.54 0.86
CA TRP A 98 -6.14 7.86 1.28
C TRP A 98 -5.03 8.74 1.88
N GLN A 99 -4.08 8.15 2.63
CA GLN A 99 -2.90 8.86 3.14
C GLN A 99 -1.95 9.29 2.01
N ALA A 100 -1.94 8.54 0.91
CA ALA A 100 -1.20 8.87 -0.31
C ALA A 100 -1.93 9.89 -1.21
N GLY A 101 -3.10 10.39 -0.78
CA GLY A 101 -3.89 11.38 -1.50
C GLY A 101 -4.80 10.81 -2.60
N ILE A 102 -4.94 9.48 -2.67
CA ILE A 102 -5.85 8.82 -3.62
C ILE A 102 -7.28 8.89 -3.09
N ARG A 103 -8.18 9.46 -3.89
CA ARG A 103 -9.62 9.53 -3.62
C ARG A 103 -10.36 8.72 -4.67
N THR A 104 -11.29 7.91 -4.21
CA THR A 104 -12.15 7.09 -5.06
C THR A 104 -13.62 7.46 -4.85
N GLU A 105 -14.46 7.02 -5.78
CA GLU A 105 -15.92 7.06 -5.65
C GLU A 105 -16.37 6.34 -4.37
N SER A 106 -17.61 6.60 -3.93
CA SER A 106 -18.22 5.91 -2.78
C SER A 106 -18.70 4.48 -3.08
N THR A 107 -18.52 4.02 -4.33
CA THR A 107 -18.83 2.66 -4.75
C THR A 107 -17.86 1.69 -4.12
N HIS A 108 -18.38 0.71 -3.39
CA HIS A 108 -17.56 -0.31 -2.76
C HIS A 108 -17.20 -1.44 -3.72
N SER A 109 -16.07 -2.09 -3.48
CA SER A 109 -15.57 -3.27 -4.21
C SER A 109 -15.18 -3.07 -5.67
N ASP A 110 -15.58 -1.98 -6.33
CA ASP A 110 -15.14 -1.56 -7.67
C ASP A 110 -15.01 -0.02 -7.79
N ALA A 111 -14.48 0.60 -6.72
CA ALA A 111 -14.33 2.04 -6.65
C ALA A 111 -13.37 2.56 -7.74
N ARG A 112 -13.79 3.56 -8.52
CA ARG A 112 -12.91 4.24 -9.49
C ARG A 112 -12.19 5.40 -8.83
N ILE A 113 -10.97 5.68 -9.29
CA ILE A 113 -10.20 6.85 -8.83
C ILE A 113 -10.85 8.11 -9.40
N GLU A 114 -11.31 9.00 -8.51
CA GLU A 114 -11.83 10.33 -8.86
C GLU A 114 -10.70 11.35 -8.95
N HIS A 115 -9.77 11.30 -7.99
CA HIS A 115 -8.74 12.33 -7.83
C HIS A 115 -7.51 11.77 -7.12
N ILE A 116 -6.32 12.25 -7.51
CA ILE A 116 -5.07 11.96 -6.82
C ILE A 116 -4.44 13.30 -6.43
N ASP A 117 -4.35 13.57 -5.13
CA ASP A 117 -3.55 14.66 -4.58
C ASP A 117 -2.11 14.16 -4.40
N PRO A 118 -1.13 14.65 -5.17
CA PRO A 118 0.25 14.19 -5.05
C PRO A 118 0.98 14.78 -3.83
N MET A 119 0.41 15.78 -3.15
CA MET A 119 1.10 16.52 -2.09
C MET A 119 1.59 15.66 -0.92
N PRO A 120 0.82 14.68 -0.40
CA PRO A 120 1.30 13.81 0.66
C PRO A 120 2.54 13.00 0.26
N ILE A 121 2.55 12.45 -0.97
CA ILE A 121 3.69 11.71 -1.51
C ILE A 121 4.88 12.65 -1.71
N ARG A 122 4.66 13.80 -2.36
CA ARG A 122 5.69 14.79 -2.66
C ARG A 122 6.42 15.24 -1.39
N LYS A 123 5.67 15.55 -0.33
CA LYS A 123 6.22 15.94 0.97
C LYS A 123 7.25 14.93 1.49
N HIS A 124 6.93 13.65 1.46
CA HIS A 124 7.85 12.61 1.97
C HIS A 124 9.02 12.35 1.03
N LEU A 125 8.82 12.47 -0.29
CA LEU A 125 9.92 12.41 -1.25
C LEU A 125 10.91 13.56 -1.05
N ASP A 126 10.42 14.78 -0.77
CA ASP A 126 11.24 15.95 -0.49
C ASP A 126 12.00 15.83 0.85
N GLU A 127 11.47 15.05 1.79
CA GLU A 127 12.15 14.63 3.03
C GLU A 127 13.21 13.53 2.80
N GLY A 128 13.40 13.06 1.55
CA GLY A 128 14.36 12.01 1.20
C GLY A 128 13.90 10.60 1.53
N LYS A 129 12.60 10.38 1.75
CA LYS A 129 12.04 9.06 2.11
C LYS A 129 11.64 8.27 0.88
N VAL A 130 11.78 6.95 0.96
CA VAL A 130 11.07 6.03 0.06
C VAL A 130 9.61 5.93 0.50
N VAL A 131 8.68 6.21 -0.42
CA VAL A 131 7.24 6.15 -0.13
C VAL A 131 6.70 4.80 -0.57
N VAL A 132 6.10 4.04 0.34
CA VAL A 132 5.51 2.72 0.08
C VAL A 132 3.98 2.82 0.19
N VAL A 133 3.25 2.55 -0.88
CA VAL A 133 1.79 2.79 -0.99
C VAL A 133 1.04 1.47 -1.17
N ALA A 134 -0.11 1.34 -0.49
CA ALA A 134 -1.05 0.24 -0.71
C ALA A 134 -1.68 0.33 -2.11
N GLY A 135 -1.70 -0.78 -2.87
CA GLY A 135 -2.17 -0.82 -4.25
C GLY A 135 -3.68 -0.85 -4.43
N HIS A 136 -4.41 -1.26 -3.41
CA HIS A 136 -5.85 -1.27 -3.25
C HIS A 136 -6.22 -0.20 -2.22
N ALA A 137 -7.01 0.77 -2.68
CA ALA A 137 -7.46 1.88 -1.87
C ALA A 137 -8.97 1.73 -1.65
N PRO A 138 -9.44 1.20 -0.52
CA PRO A 138 -10.82 1.36 -0.13
C PRO A 138 -10.95 2.77 0.43
N CYS A 139 -11.23 3.75 -0.42
CA CYS A 139 -11.45 5.11 0.03
C CYS A 139 -12.94 5.43 -0.02
N VAL A 140 -13.59 5.37 1.14
CA VAL A 140 -14.88 6.02 1.34
C VAL A 140 -14.61 7.52 1.47
N SER A 141 -15.15 8.29 0.55
CA SER A 141 -15.24 9.73 0.68
C SER A 141 -15.88 10.10 2.04
N ARG A 142 -15.06 10.67 2.94
CA ARG A 142 -15.37 11.18 4.30
C ARG A 142 -15.45 10.16 5.45
N CYS A 143 -14.31 9.89 6.07
CA CYS A 143 -14.22 9.88 7.55
C CYS A 143 -13.53 11.18 8.00
N ARG A 144 -14.29 12.28 8.09
CA ARG A 144 -13.90 13.39 8.97
C ARG A 144 -14.19 12.93 10.40
N GLY A 145 -13.15 12.72 11.19
CA GLY A 145 -13.28 12.49 12.64
C GLY A 145 -13.21 11.03 13.06
N LEU A 146 -11.98 10.50 13.10
CA LEU A 146 -11.60 9.47 14.06
C LEU A 146 -10.24 9.90 14.61
N THR A 147 -10.30 10.97 15.41
CA THR A 147 -9.35 11.20 16.49
C THR A 147 -9.82 10.27 17.62
N LEU A 148 -9.03 9.28 17.97
CA LEU A 148 -9.10 8.68 19.30
C LEU A 148 -8.42 9.63 20.29
#